data_AF-A0A3M6HJL6-F1
#
_entry.id   AF-A0A3M6HJL6-F1
#
_cell.length_a   1.000
_cell.length_b   1.000
_cell.length_c   1.000
_cell.angle_alpha   90.00
_cell.angle_beta   90.00
_cell.angle_gamma   90.00
#
_symmetry.space_group_name_H-M   'P 1'
#
loop_
_entity.id
_entity.type
_entity.pdbx_description
1 polymer ?
#
loop_
_entity_poly.entity_id
_entity_poly.type
_entity_poly.pdbx_seq_one_letter_code
_entity_poly.pdbx_strand_id
1 'polypeptide(L)'
;MPVYLWQNDQSRLVSFMTLTYCPDEPTPALTAREVCQVLRDAILGRRTMIRACAQTWDELYAGMFMIDVEGWSITIFNDCGELDYCEDCRCSDGRRWSFDSGDRFGTDPIALLSTWEHQTLEGMLHQL
;
A
#
# COMPACT_ATOMS: atom_id res chain seq x y z
N MET A 1 48.44 -18.87 -60.86
CA MET A 1 47.23 -18.06 -60.96
C MET A 1 46.79 -17.66 -59.55
N PRO A 2 47.09 -16.44 -59.07
CA PRO A 2 46.65 -15.94 -57.76
C PRO A 2 45.33 -15.16 -57.89
N VAL A 3 44.43 -15.30 -56.91
CA VAL A 3 43.24 -14.44 -56.76
C VAL A 3 43.55 -13.38 -55.71
N TYR A 4 43.09 -12.17 -56.02
CA TYR A 4 43.59 -10.87 -55.58
C TYR A 4 43.34 -10.52 -54.12
N LEU A 5 44.29 -9.74 -53.60
CA LEU A 5 44.26 -8.90 -52.40
C LEU A 5 43.19 -7.78 -52.50
N TRP A 6 42.96 -7.07 -51.38
CA TRP A 6 42.14 -5.85 -51.14
C TRP A 6 40.74 -6.15 -50.56
N GLN A 7 40.25 -5.53 -49.48
CA GLN A 7 40.67 -4.36 -48.69
C GLN A 7 39.93 -4.41 -47.35
N ASN A 8 40.62 -4.06 -46.27
CA ASN A 8 40.06 -3.73 -44.96
C ASN A 8 39.32 -2.38 -45.02
N ASP A 9 38.03 -2.34 -44.66
CA ASP A 9 37.33 -1.08 -44.36
C ASP A 9 36.95 -1.04 -42.87
N GLN A 10 37.58 -0.11 -42.16
CA GLN A 10 37.19 0.30 -40.83
C GLN A 10 35.80 0.93 -40.90
N SER A 11 34.83 0.47 -40.10
CA SER A 11 33.82 1.30 -39.45
C SER A 11 32.70 0.46 -38.86
N ARG A 12 32.76 0.22 -37.56
CA ARG A 12 31.72 0.68 -36.61
C ARG A 12 32.06 0.13 -35.25
N LEU A 13 32.26 1.07 -34.33
CA LEU A 13 32.26 0.86 -32.90
C LEU A 13 31.12 -0.11 -32.55
N VAL A 14 31.45 -1.29 -32.04
CA VAL A 14 30.48 -2.05 -31.26
C VAL A 14 30.21 -1.20 -30.03
N SER A 15 29.15 -0.41 -30.10
CA SER A 15 28.61 0.28 -28.94
C SER A 15 28.34 -0.80 -27.91
N PHE A 16 29.17 -0.85 -26.86
CA PHE A 16 28.85 -1.59 -25.65
C PHE A 16 27.53 -1.01 -25.14
N MET A 17 26.41 -1.61 -25.56
CA MET A 17 25.17 -1.51 -24.79
C MET A 17 25.45 -2.31 -23.53
N THR A 18 26.05 -1.64 -22.54
CA THR A 18 25.85 -2.01 -21.16
C THR A 18 24.36 -1.76 -20.91
N LEU A 19 23.54 -2.75 -21.22
CA LEU A 19 22.24 -2.87 -20.59
C LEU A 19 22.56 -3.04 -19.11
N THR A 20 22.61 -1.92 -18.39
CA THR A 20 22.40 -1.93 -16.96
C THR A 20 20.99 -2.47 -16.76
N TYR A 21 20.91 -3.79 -16.64
CA TYR A 21 19.81 -4.47 -15.98
C TYR A 21 19.82 -3.94 -14.55
N CYS A 22 19.08 -2.86 -14.32
CA CYS A 22 18.65 -2.52 -12.98
C CYS A 22 17.60 -3.58 -12.65
N PRO A 23 17.84 -4.53 -11.73
CA PRO A 23 16.70 -5.22 -11.15
C PRO A 23 15.84 -4.14 -10.53
N ASP A 24 14.62 -4.00 -11.03
CA ASP A 24 13.55 -3.31 -10.34
C ASP A 24 13.36 -4.13 -9.05
N GLU A 25 14.09 -3.78 -7.98
CA GLU A 25 13.89 -4.43 -6.69
C GLU A 25 12.44 -4.12 -6.32
N PRO A 26 11.58 -5.13 -6.15
CA PRO A 26 10.19 -4.89 -5.86
C PRO A 26 10.11 -4.07 -4.57
N THR A 27 9.52 -2.88 -4.66
CA THR A 27 9.33 -2.02 -3.49
C THR A 27 8.66 -2.86 -2.39
N PRO A 28 9.23 -2.92 -1.18
CA PRO A 28 8.72 -3.82 -0.15
C PRO A 28 7.26 -3.50 0.16
N ALA A 29 6.46 -4.55 0.39
CA ALA A 29 5.09 -4.37 0.85
C ALA A 29 5.07 -3.56 2.16
N LEU A 30 3.98 -2.83 2.37
CA LEU A 30 3.73 -2.21 3.67
C LEU A 30 3.58 -3.30 4.72
N THR A 31 4.07 -3.03 5.93
CA THR A 31 3.86 -3.90 7.09
C THR A 31 2.59 -3.50 7.83
N ALA A 32 1.98 -4.45 8.55
CA ALA A 32 0.83 -4.15 9.40
C ALA A 32 1.13 -3.07 10.47
N ARG A 33 2.39 -3.03 10.94
CA ARG A 33 2.85 -2.01 11.89
C ARG A 33 2.87 -0.61 11.28
N GLU A 34 3.26 -0.46 10.02
CA GLU A 34 3.21 0.82 9.33
C GLU A 34 1.77 1.31 9.19
N VAL A 35 0.85 0.45 8.75
CA VAL A 35 -0.57 0.79 8.64
C VAL A 35 -1.16 1.15 10.00
N CYS A 36 -0.88 0.35 11.03
CA CYS A 36 -1.33 0.61 12.40
C CYS A 36 -0.81 1.96 12.92
N GLN A 37 0.43 2.36 12.59
CA GLN A 37 0.94 3.67 12.99
C GLN A 37 0.24 4.84 12.30
N VAL A 38 -0.15 4.68 11.04
CA VAL A 38 -0.96 5.70 10.34
C VAL A 38 -2.32 5.87 11.01
N LEU A 39 -2.97 4.76 11.38
CA LEU A 39 -4.22 4.79 12.14
C LEU A 39 -4.03 5.46 13.51
N ARG A 40 -2.95 5.15 14.24
CA ARG A 40 -2.61 5.83 15.51
C ARG A 40 -2.42 7.32 15.35
N ASP A 41 -1.72 7.74 14.30
CA ASP A 41 -1.52 9.17 14.04
C ASP A 41 -2.87 9.86 13.76
N ALA A 42 -3.81 9.21 13.07
CA ALA A 42 -5.18 9.73 12.90
C ALA A 42 -5.94 9.79 14.24
N ILE A 43 -5.92 8.71 15.03
CA ILE A 43 -6.56 8.62 16.36
C ILE A 43 -6.05 9.73 17.29
N LEU A 44 -4.76 10.05 17.24
CA LEU A 44 -4.12 11.09 18.05
C LEU A 44 -4.27 12.50 17.44
N GLY A 45 -4.98 12.65 16.32
CA GLY A 45 -5.21 13.93 15.64
C GLY A 45 -3.97 14.53 14.97
N ARG A 46 -2.94 13.72 14.69
CA ARG A 46 -1.72 14.13 13.98
C ARG A 46 -1.86 14.09 12.46
N ARG A 47 -2.80 13.27 11.97
CA ARG A 47 -3.17 13.17 10.56
C ARG A 47 -4.66 13.32 10.41
N THR A 48 -5.08 13.95 9.32
CA THR A 48 -6.50 14.07 8.98
C THR A 48 -6.98 12.77 8.35
N MET A 49 -8.08 12.21 8.88
CA MET A 49 -8.79 11.07 8.28
C MET A 49 -10.09 11.57 7.66
N ILE A 50 -10.36 11.18 6.42
CA ILE A 50 -11.58 11.52 5.70
C ILE A 50 -12.23 10.28 5.10
N ARG A 51 -13.55 10.32 4.92
CA ARG A 51 -14.29 9.27 4.21
C ARG A 51 -13.94 9.28 2.72
N ALA A 52 -13.66 8.11 2.17
CA ALA A 52 -13.37 7.90 0.75
C ALA A 52 -14.43 7.04 0.03
N CYS A 53 -15.46 6.57 0.72
CA CYS A 53 -16.62 5.88 0.14
C CYS A 53 -17.90 6.73 0.16
N ALA A 54 -18.89 6.30 -0.64
CA ALA A 54 -20.15 7.03 -0.79
C ALA A 54 -21.03 6.98 0.47
N GLN A 55 -21.20 5.79 1.03
CA GLN A 55 -22.04 5.54 2.20
C GLN A 55 -21.33 5.95 3.49
N THR A 56 -22.09 6.44 4.48
CA THR A 56 -21.61 6.62 5.85
C THR A 56 -21.37 5.27 6.53
N TRP A 57 -20.70 5.27 7.69
CA TRP A 57 -20.49 4.05 8.48
C TRP A 57 -21.82 3.39 8.88
N ASP A 58 -22.78 4.20 9.35
CA ASP A 58 -24.11 3.73 9.78
C ASP A 58 -24.98 3.23 8.61
N GLU A 59 -24.85 3.84 7.43
CA GLU A 59 -25.58 3.41 6.23
C GLU A 59 -25.05 2.09 5.65
N LEU A 60 -23.74 1.84 5.79
CA LEU A 60 -23.12 0.62 5.29
C LEU A 60 -23.58 -0.59 6.12
N TYR A 61 -23.63 -0.45 7.45
CA TYR A 61 -23.95 -1.46 8.46
C TYR A 61 -23.07 -2.71 8.46
N ALA A 62 -22.78 -3.31 7.30
CA ALA A 62 -21.80 -4.37 7.14
C ALA A 62 -21.17 -4.30 5.74
N GLY A 63 -19.84 -4.33 5.65
CA GLY A 63 -19.11 -4.29 4.39
C GLY A 63 -17.82 -3.50 4.43
N MET A 64 -17.24 -3.27 3.24
CA MET A 64 -16.00 -2.52 3.08
C MET A 64 -16.23 -1.01 3.17
N PHE A 65 -15.54 -0.36 4.10
CA PHE A 65 -15.53 1.07 4.30
C PHE A 65 -14.15 1.64 3.95
N MET A 66 -14.10 2.72 3.18
CA MET A 66 -12.84 3.29 2.70
C MET A 66 -12.59 4.66 3.32
N ILE A 67 -11.39 4.85 3.84
CA ILE A 67 -10.89 6.13 4.38
C ILE A 67 -9.61 6.54 3.65
N ASP A 68 -9.36 7.84 3.59
CA ASP A 68 -8.05 8.40 3.26
C ASP A 68 -7.46 9.06 4.51
N VAL A 69 -6.19 8.73 4.79
CA VAL A 69 -5.40 9.35 5.85
C VAL A 69 -4.18 10.02 5.24
N GLU A 70 -4.39 11.22 4.69
CA GLU A 70 -3.36 12.05 4.05
C GLU A 70 -2.57 11.30 2.96
N GLY A 71 -3.29 10.73 1.99
CA GLY A 71 -2.71 9.95 0.88
C GLY A 71 -2.43 8.50 1.21
N TRP A 72 -2.97 8.01 2.33
CA TRP A 72 -3.05 6.59 2.67
C TRP A 72 -4.48 6.13 2.49
N SER A 73 -4.74 5.38 1.41
CA SER A 73 -6.04 4.77 1.15
C SER A 73 -6.14 3.48 1.96
N ILE A 74 -7.03 3.43 2.94
CA ILE A 74 -7.24 2.29 3.83
C ILE A 74 -8.66 1.77 3.65
N THR A 75 -8.79 0.46 3.42
CA THR A 75 -10.07 -0.25 3.37
C THR A 75 -10.21 -1.07 4.64
N ILE A 76 -11.30 -0.88 5.36
CA ILE A 76 -11.59 -1.50 6.64
C ILE A 76 -12.94 -2.22 6.51
N PHE A 77 -13.08 -3.37 7.15
CA PHE A 77 -14.34 -4.08 7.22
C PHE A 77 -15.16 -3.62 8.44
N ASN A 78 -16.41 -3.27 8.17
CA ASN A 78 -17.44 -3.03 9.17
C ASN A 78 -18.27 -4.33 9.30
N ASP A 79 -18.37 -4.87 10.52
CA ASP A 79 -19.27 -5.99 10.83
C ASP A 79 -20.40 -5.53 11.75
N CYS A 80 -21.60 -5.38 11.19
CA CYS A 80 -22.82 -5.03 11.91
C CYS A 80 -22.70 -3.72 12.75
N GLY A 81 -21.90 -2.76 12.30
CA GLY A 81 -21.62 -1.49 12.95
C GLY A 81 -20.28 -1.45 13.71
N GLU A 82 -19.62 -2.60 13.88
CA GLU A 82 -18.36 -2.72 14.63
C GLU A 82 -17.13 -2.72 13.71
N LEU A 83 -16.04 -2.14 14.18
CA LEU A 83 -14.73 -2.15 13.52
C LEU A 83 -14.09 -3.55 13.67
N ASP A 84 -13.99 -4.28 12.56
CA ASP A 84 -13.47 -5.66 12.55
C ASP A 84 -11.98 -5.72 12.15
N TYR A 85 -11.64 -5.69 10.85
CA TYR A 85 -10.26 -5.80 10.35
C TYR A 85 -9.93 -4.79 9.25
N CYS A 86 -8.64 -4.56 9.02
CA CYS A 86 -8.15 -3.87 7.82
C CYS A 86 -8.06 -4.86 6.66
N GLU A 87 -8.67 -4.52 5.51
CA GLU A 87 -8.66 -5.35 4.29
C GLU A 87 -7.48 -4.98 3.38
N ASP A 88 -7.26 -3.69 3.16
CA ASP A 88 -6.23 -3.18 2.24
C ASP A 88 -5.71 -1.83 2.71
N CYS A 89 -4.43 -1.55 2.42
CA CYS A 89 -3.86 -0.23 2.60
C CYS A 89 -2.87 0.08 1.47
N ARG A 90 -2.95 1.29 0.91
CA ARG A 90 -2.01 1.80 -0.10
C ARG A 90 -1.54 3.19 0.30
N CYS A 91 -0.23 3.40 0.26
CA CYS A 91 0.34 4.73 0.42
C CYS A 91 0.71 5.36 -0.91
N SER A 92 0.95 6.67 -0.89
CA SER A 92 1.24 7.50 -2.05
C SER A 92 2.50 7.10 -2.84
N ASP A 93 3.42 6.36 -2.22
CA ASP A 93 4.62 5.82 -2.88
C ASP A 93 4.34 4.52 -3.68
N GLY A 94 3.09 4.02 -3.65
CA GLY A 94 2.66 2.82 -4.36
C GLY A 94 2.80 1.51 -3.59
N ARG A 95 3.38 1.51 -2.38
CA ARG A 95 3.41 0.30 -1.52
C ARG A 95 2.02 -0.06 -1.03
N ARG A 96 1.81 -1.36 -0.84
CA ARG A 96 0.52 -1.95 -0.45
C ARG A 96 0.70 -2.93 0.70
N TRP A 97 -0.25 -2.92 1.62
CA TRP A 97 -0.53 -4.00 2.57
C TRP A 97 -1.91 -4.55 2.22
N SER A 98 -2.10 -5.87 2.30
CA SER A 98 -3.40 -6.50 2.03
C SER A 98 -3.57 -7.71 2.94
N PHE A 99 -4.80 -7.91 3.42
CA PHE A 99 -5.14 -9.02 4.32
C PHE A 99 -4.77 -10.40 3.73
N ASP A 100 -5.00 -10.60 2.42
CA ASP A 100 -4.74 -11.86 1.70
C ASP A 100 -3.28 -12.02 1.19
N SER A 101 -2.37 -11.10 1.54
CA SER A 101 -1.00 -11.11 0.98
C SER A 101 -0.10 -12.26 1.48
N GLY A 102 -0.61 -13.16 2.32
CA GLY A 102 0.02 -14.45 2.63
C GLY A 102 1.34 -14.36 3.41
N ASP A 103 1.71 -13.19 3.95
CA ASP A 103 2.88 -13.07 4.82
C ASP A 103 2.67 -13.87 6.12
N ARG A 104 3.72 -14.59 6.52
CA ARG A 104 3.82 -15.41 7.75
C ARG A 104 3.63 -14.61 9.04
N PHE A 105 3.49 -13.28 8.95
CA PHE A 105 3.20 -12.36 10.04
C PHE A 105 1.89 -11.56 9.83
N GLY A 106 0.90 -12.14 9.13
CA GLY A 106 -0.45 -11.62 8.85
C GLY A 106 -1.29 -11.22 10.07
N THR A 107 -0.74 -10.34 10.90
CA THR A 107 -1.43 -9.66 11.98
C THR A 107 -2.13 -8.47 11.36
N ASP A 108 -3.44 -8.44 11.50
CA ASP A 108 -4.25 -7.32 11.08
C ASP A 108 -3.80 -6.01 11.78
N PRO A 109 -3.60 -4.90 11.04
CA PRO A 109 -3.33 -3.58 11.60
C PRO A 109 -4.29 -3.15 12.71
N ILE A 110 -5.57 -3.53 12.62
CA ILE A 110 -6.58 -3.22 13.64
C ILE A 110 -6.31 -4.03 14.91
N ALA A 111 -5.96 -5.31 14.79
CA ALA A 111 -5.55 -6.16 15.92
C ALA A 111 -4.29 -5.67 16.67
N LEU A 112 -3.49 -4.77 16.09
CA LEU A 112 -2.34 -4.16 16.74
C LEU A 112 -2.69 -2.92 17.59
N LEU A 113 -3.92 -2.44 17.52
CA LEU A 113 -4.41 -1.32 18.33
C LEU A 113 -4.69 -1.78 19.75
N SER A 114 -4.45 -0.91 20.72
CA SER A 114 -4.98 -1.12 22.07
C SER A 114 -6.50 -0.98 22.08
N THR A 115 -7.17 -1.48 23.11
CA THR A 115 -8.63 -1.35 23.27
C THR A 115 -9.11 0.10 23.18
N TRP A 116 -8.37 1.05 23.76
CA TRP A 116 -8.72 2.46 23.69
C TRP A 116 -8.55 3.03 22.27
N GLU A 117 -7.46 2.67 21.58
CA GLU A 117 -7.20 3.10 20.20
C GLU A 117 -8.29 2.58 19.25
N HIS A 118 -8.68 1.31 19.39
CA HIS A 118 -9.74 0.68 18.61
C HIS A 118 -11.08 1.41 18.81
N GLN A 119 -11.54 1.57 20.06
CA GLN A 119 -12.80 2.27 20.37
C GLN A 119 -12.81 3.72 19.89
N THR A 120 -11.65 4.39 19.96
CA THR A 120 -11.54 5.77 19.48
C THR A 120 -11.65 5.83 17.96
N LEU A 121 -10.99 4.91 17.25
CA LEU A 121 -11.08 4.82 15.79
C LEU A 121 -12.51 4.53 15.34
N GLU A 122 -13.19 3.56 15.95
CA GLU A 122 -14.61 3.25 15.67
C GLU A 122 -15.49 4.49 15.89
N GLY A 123 -15.33 5.18 17.02
CA GLY A 123 -16.04 6.43 17.28
C GLY A 123 -15.80 7.51 16.23
N MET A 124 -14.58 7.62 15.71
CA MET A 124 -14.26 8.55 14.60
C MET A 124 -14.94 8.13 13.30
N LEU A 125 -15.00 6.82 12.99
CA LEU A 125 -15.63 6.29 11.79
C LEU A 125 -17.14 6.58 11.75
N HIS A 126 -17.84 6.53 12.89
CA HIS A 126 -19.24 6.96 13.00
C HIS A 126 -19.46 8.46 12.75
N GLN A 127 -18.41 9.30 12.80
CA GLN A 127 -18.52 10.74 12.53
C GLN A 127 -18.20 11.12 11.08
N LEU A 128 -17.81 10.15 10.24
CA LEU A 128 -17.42 10.34 8.84
C LEU A 128 -18.58 10.14 7.85
#